data_AF-A0A1M7B0N4-F1
#
_entry.id   AF-A0A1M7B0N4-F1
#
_cell.length_a   1.000
_cell.length_b   1.000
_cell.length_c   1.000
_cell.angle_alpha   90.00
_cell.angle_beta   90.00
_cell.angle_gamma   90.00
#
_symmetry.space_group_name_H-M   'P 1'
#
loop_
_entity.id
_entity.type
_entity.pdbx_description
1 polymer ?
#
loop_
_entity_poly.entity_id
_entity_poly.type
_entity_poly.pdbx_seq_one_letter_code
_entity_poly.pdbx_strand_id
1 'polypeptide(L)'
;MSTTEVHAPGPSLPVLVVDLEGLLCVEGAATEFSRKGCRFHSDRIGELSETVGLRVDGLDKMIRGRITSVTNSNALISFEFENAVVREKRKEPRRPVRIPARISDRRGGLVIPSIIVDASKSGCRVEARDLDMIPTDIRLHIPGLDMPVNGEIKWRQPGCAGVLLLWQFSRQSDLKSRVADAELQTGEGEEAQKGKARKRRADAFGTRGPKKGK
;
A
#
# COMPACT_ATOMS: atom_id res chain seq x y z
N MET A 1 4.52 -37.91 12.05
CA MET A 1 3.84 -36.74 12.65
C MET A 1 4.68 -35.53 12.29
N SER A 2 4.28 -34.79 11.26
CA SER A 2 5.05 -33.67 10.74
C SER A 2 4.77 -32.44 11.59
N THR A 3 5.79 -31.96 12.30
CA THR A 3 5.80 -30.70 13.04
C THR A 3 5.49 -29.57 12.07
N THR A 4 4.31 -28.97 12.22
CA THR A 4 3.96 -27.72 11.55
C THR A 4 4.71 -26.62 12.29
N GLU A 5 5.83 -26.16 11.72
CA GLU A 5 6.50 -24.95 12.20
C GLU A 5 5.53 -23.78 12.08
N VAL A 6 5.13 -23.25 13.23
CA VAL A 6 4.40 -21.99 13.31
C VAL A 6 5.44 -20.90 13.04
N HIS A 7 5.58 -20.52 11.76
CA HIS A 7 6.40 -19.38 11.36
C HIS A 7 5.82 -18.14 12.07
N ALA A 8 6.64 -17.49 12.91
CA ALA A 8 6.25 -16.21 13.50
C ALA A 8 5.89 -15.24 12.36
N PRO A 9 4.82 -14.44 12.47
CA PRO A 9 4.50 -13.48 11.43
C PRO A 9 5.67 -12.50 11.33
N GLY A 10 6.31 -12.47 10.17
CA GLY A 10 7.32 -11.45 9.86
C GLY A 10 6.72 -10.03 9.99
N PRO A 11 7.54 -8.98 9.84
CA PRO A 11 7.09 -7.61 10.00
C PRO A 11 5.85 -7.34 9.11
N SER A 12 4.81 -6.80 9.73
CA SER A 12 3.57 -6.43 9.06
C SER A 12 3.50 -4.92 8.88
N LEU A 13 3.13 -4.50 7.67
CA LEU A 13 3.00 -3.10 7.31
C LEU A 13 1.52 -2.75 7.19
N PRO A 14 1.03 -1.68 7.83
CA PRO A 14 -0.33 -1.20 7.59
C PRO A 14 -0.45 -0.73 6.15
N VAL A 15 -1.50 -1.16 5.47
CA VAL A 15 -1.76 -0.81 4.07
C VAL A 15 -3.25 -0.54 3.84
N LEU A 16 -3.53 0.32 2.87
CA LEU A 16 -4.86 0.52 2.33
C LEU A 16 -4.92 -0.09 0.93
N VAL A 17 -5.77 -1.07 0.74
CA VAL A 17 -6.02 -1.70 -0.56
C VAL A 17 -7.25 -1.08 -1.20
N VAL A 18 -7.09 -0.61 -2.43
CA VAL A 18 -8.14 -0.02 -3.26
C VAL A 18 -8.49 -1.00 -4.36
N ASP A 19 -9.74 -1.48 -4.39
CA ASP A 19 -10.29 -2.17 -5.54
C ASP A 19 -10.40 -1.18 -6.70
N LEU A 20 -9.62 -1.35 -7.76
CA LEU A 20 -9.62 -0.43 -8.89
C LEU A 20 -10.87 -0.57 -9.77
N GLU A 21 -11.63 -1.65 -9.65
CA GLU A 21 -12.86 -1.88 -10.42
C GLU A 21 -14.10 -1.37 -9.68
N GLY A 22 -14.14 -1.59 -8.36
CA GLY A 22 -15.26 -1.20 -7.49
C GLY A 22 -15.06 0.12 -6.73
N LEU A 23 -13.84 0.68 -6.72
CA LEU A 23 -13.42 1.82 -5.90
C LEU A 23 -13.62 1.61 -4.39
N LEU A 24 -13.69 0.35 -3.97
CA LEU A 24 -13.78 -0.03 -2.57
C LEU A 24 -12.42 0.12 -1.90
N CYS A 25 -12.43 0.61 -0.66
CA CYS A 25 -11.25 0.78 0.17
C CYS A 25 -11.29 -0.22 1.33
N VAL A 26 -10.24 -1.02 1.46
CA VAL A 26 -10.09 -2.03 2.51
C VAL A 26 -8.76 -1.83 3.22
N GLU A 27 -8.83 -1.52 4.52
CA GLU A 27 -7.67 -1.44 5.39
C GLU A 27 -7.22 -2.84 5.81
N GLY A 28 -5.93 -3.00 6.05
CA GLY A 28 -5.37 -4.24 6.56
C GLY A 28 -3.85 -4.17 6.74
N ALA A 29 -3.24 -5.35 6.77
CA ALA A 29 -1.81 -5.48 6.97
C ALA A 29 -1.16 -6.28 5.83
N ALA A 30 0.03 -5.89 5.41
CA ALA A 30 0.84 -6.61 4.44
C ALA A 30 2.04 -7.28 5.12
N THR A 31 2.25 -8.57 4.87
CA THR A 31 3.47 -9.30 5.24
C THR A 31 4.18 -9.79 3.99
N GLU A 32 5.41 -10.32 4.13
CA GLU A 32 6.19 -10.84 2.99
C GLU A 32 6.34 -9.81 1.86
N PHE A 33 6.45 -8.52 2.23
CA PHE A 33 6.47 -7.42 1.28
C PHE A 33 7.79 -7.38 0.51
N SER A 34 7.73 -7.50 -0.80
CA SER A 34 8.89 -7.57 -1.69
C SER A 34 8.65 -6.80 -2.98
N ARG A 35 9.65 -6.74 -3.86
CA ARG A 35 9.47 -6.15 -5.20
C ARG A 35 8.50 -6.93 -6.10
N LYS A 36 8.17 -8.18 -5.75
CA LYS A 36 7.28 -9.02 -6.57
C LYS A 36 5.85 -8.97 -6.08
N GLY A 37 5.62 -8.58 -4.83
CA GLY A 37 4.32 -8.70 -4.21
C GLY A 37 4.37 -8.73 -2.69
N CYS A 38 3.21 -8.97 -2.10
CA CYS A 38 3.04 -9.15 -0.66
C CYS A 38 1.86 -10.08 -0.36
N ARG A 39 1.76 -10.52 0.89
CA ARG A 39 0.57 -11.16 1.44
C ARG A 39 -0.25 -10.11 2.18
N PHE A 40 -1.49 -9.89 1.77
CA PHE A 40 -2.42 -8.95 2.41
C PHE A 40 -3.37 -9.70 3.34
N HIS A 41 -3.60 -9.14 4.53
CA HIS A 41 -4.46 -9.68 5.58
C HIS A 41 -5.57 -8.68 5.91
N SER A 42 -6.81 -9.15 5.87
CA SER A 42 -8.02 -8.40 6.21
C SER A 42 -9.19 -9.38 6.35
N ASP A 43 -10.22 -8.99 7.08
CA ASP A 43 -11.50 -9.69 7.19
C ASP A 43 -12.41 -9.47 5.96
N ARG A 44 -12.10 -8.47 5.12
CA ARG A 44 -12.92 -8.04 3.98
C ARG A 44 -12.31 -8.37 2.61
N ILE A 45 -11.41 -9.35 2.55
CA ILE A 45 -10.72 -9.74 1.31
C ILE A 45 -11.70 -10.22 0.23
N GLY A 46 -12.78 -10.88 0.63
CA GLY A 46 -13.80 -11.39 -0.30
C GLY A 46 -14.55 -10.29 -1.06
N GLU A 47 -14.42 -9.03 -0.66
CA GLU A 47 -15.02 -7.88 -1.35
C GLU A 47 -14.12 -7.31 -2.44
N LEU A 48 -12.84 -7.69 -2.49
CA LEU A 48 -11.87 -7.16 -3.45
C LEU A 48 -11.96 -7.85 -4.80
N SER A 49 -11.85 -7.06 -5.87
CA SER A 49 -11.67 -7.58 -7.23
C SER A 49 -10.22 -7.98 -7.52
N GLU A 50 -10.00 -8.64 -8.65
CA GLU A 50 -8.69 -9.15 -9.05
C GLU A 50 -7.61 -8.06 -9.16
N THR A 51 -7.97 -6.87 -9.66
CA THR A 51 -7.02 -5.77 -9.84
C THR A 51 -7.16 -4.74 -8.73
N VAL A 52 -6.08 -4.52 -8.00
CA VAL A 52 -6.05 -3.64 -6.83
C VAL A 52 -4.90 -2.64 -6.91
N GLY A 53 -5.03 -1.58 -6.13
CA GLY A 53 -3.96 -0.65 -5.85
C GLY A 53 -3.66 -0.61 -4.36
N LEU A 54 -2.38 -0.68 -3.99
CA LEU A 54 -1.94 -0.70 -2.61
C LEU A 54 -1.33 0.63 -2.25
N ARG A 55 -1.83 1.25 -1.20
CA ARG A 55 -1.18 2.38 -0.54
C ARG A 55 -0.46 1.88 0.69
N VAL A 56 0.82 2.21 0.74
CA VAL A 56 1.72 1.84 1.82
C VAL A 56 2.19 3.15 2.43
N ASP A 57 2.21 3.23 3.75
CA ASP A 57 2.63 4.45 4.42
C ASP A 57 4.04 4.88 3.98
N GLY A 58 4.15 6.18 3.69
CA GLY A 58 5.35 6.81 3.18
C GLY A 58 5.74 6.47 1.73
N LEU A 59 4.86 5.84 0.94
CA LEU A 59 4.89 5.96 -0.51
C LEU A 59 3.80 6.93 -0.98
N ASP A 60 4.22 7.99 -1.68
CA ASP A 60 3.28 8.98 -2.25
C ASP A 60 2.41 8.40 -3.36
N LYS A 61 2.85 7.30 -3.96
CA LYS A 61 2.22 6.64 -5.10
C LYS A 61 1.77 5.23 -4.75
N MET A 62 0.64 4.85 -5.34
CA MET A 62 0.03 3.54 -5.15
C MET A 62 0.82 2.47 -5.90
N ILE A 63 0.92 1.25 -5.38
CA ILE A 63 1.50 0.12 -6.10
C ILE A 63 0.35 -0.64 -6.76
N ARG A 64 0.38 -0.77 -8.08
CA ARG A 64 -0.61 -1.61 -8.77
C ARG A 64 -0.31 -3.08 -8.51
N GLY A 65 -1.35 -3.87 -8.25
CA GLY A 65 -1.22 -5.29 -8.03
C GLY A 65 -2.39 -6.11 -8.54
N ARG A 66 -2.16 -7.41 -8.63
CA ARG A 66 -3.15 -8.42 -8.97
C ARG A 66 -3.25 -9.45 -7.84
N ILE A 67 -4.47 -9.70 -7.38
CA ILE A 67 -4.75 -10.81 -6.47
C ILE A 67 -4.58 -12.11 -7.24
N THR A 68 -3.62 -12.94 -6.83
CA THR A 68 -3.32 -14.23 -7.49
C THR A 68 -3.92 -15.41 -6.75
N SER A 69 -4.17 -15.27 -5.45
CA SER A 69 -4.90 -16.24 -4.65
C SER A 69 -5.58 -15.58 -3.47
N VAL A 70 -6.69 -16.16 -3.03
CA VAL A 70 -7.44 -15.78 -1.84
C VAL A 70 -7.60 -17.00 -0.95
N THR A 71 -7.35 -16.82 0.33
CA THR A 71 -7.70 -17.75 1.41
C THR A 71 -8.63 -17.02 2.38
N ASN A 72 -9.12 -17.73 3.41
CA ASN A 72 -10.11 -17.16 4.35
C ASN A 72 -9.64 -15.89 5.07
N SER A 73 -8.33 -15.69 5.27
CA SER A 73 -7.79 -14.57 6.03
C SER A 73 -6.70 -13.76 5.32
N ASN A 74 -6.26 -14.21 4.14
CA ASN A 74 -5.22 -13.50 3.40
C ASN A 74 -5.33 -13.69 1.88
N ALA A 75 -4.83 -12.69 1.14
CA ALA A 75 -4.67 -12.70 -0.30
C ALA A 75 -3.20 -12.56 -0.68
N LEU A 76 -2.77 -13.29 -1.70
CA LEU A 76 -1.48 -13.03 -2.34
C LEU A 76 -1.65 -11.99 -3.43
N ILE A 77 -0.85 -10.93 -3.37
CA ILE A 77 -0.88 -9.85 -4.34
C ILE A 77 0.46 -9.79 -5.06
N SER A 78 0.44 -9.97 -6.38
CA SER A 78 1.60 -9.75 -7.25
C SER A 78 1.63 -8.30 -7.72
N PHE A 79 2.77 -7.63 -7.61
CA PHE A 79 2.93 -6.24 -8.07
C PHE A 79 3.11 -6.17 -9.58
N GLU A 80 2.43 -5.22 -10.21
CA GLU A 80 2.47 -4.95 -11.63
C GLU A 80 3.09 -3.56 -11.86
N PHE A 81 4.30 -3.52 -12.43
CA PHE A 81 4.94 -2.27 -12.83
C PHE A 81 4.86 -2.19 -14.36
N GLU A 82 3.90 -1.42 -14.87
CA GLU A 82 3.81 -1.22 -16.32
C GLU A 82 5.04 -0.46 -16.84
N ASN A 83 5.71 -1.03 -17.83
CA ASN A 83 6.52 -0.25 -18.77
C ASN A 83 5.53 0.42 -19.72
N ALA A 84 5.31 1.73 -19.54
CA ALA A 84 4.29 2.51 -20.22
C ALA A 84 4.19 2.24 -21.73
N VAL A 85 3.15 1.53 -22.16
CA VAL A 85 2.50 1.70 -23.47
C VAL A 85 1.00 1.51 -23.26
N VAL A 86 0.30 2.59 -22.94
CA VAL A 86 -1.16 2.60 -22.89
C VAL A 86 -1.70 2.47 -24.32
N ARG A 87 -2.17 1.28 -24.67
CA ARG A 87 -3.10 1.07 -25.80
C ARG A 87 -4.15 0.05 -25.42
N GLU A 88 -5.12 0.46 -24.59
CA GLU A 88 -6.38 -0.28 -24.50
C GLU A 88 -7.53 0.67 -24.86
N LYS A 89 -7.86 0.70 -26.16
CA LYS A 89 -9.12 1.29 -26.69
C LYS A 89 -10.31 0.34 -26.51
N ARG A 90 -10.17 -0.72 -25.69
CA ARG A 90 -11.23 -1.71 -25.46
C ARG A 90 -12.06 -1.34 -24.23
N LYS A 91 -13.34 -1.67 -24.35
CA LYS A 91 -14.44 -1.35 -23.44
C LYS A 91 -14.19 -2.05 -22.09
N GLU A 92 -13.50 -1.38 -21.16
CA GLU A 92 -13.36 -1.90 -19.80
C GLU A 92 -14.77 -2.16 -19.21
N PRO A 93 -14.98 -3.32 -18.57
CA PRO A 93 -16.26 -3.61 -17.92
C PRO A 93 -16.50 -2.58 -16.81
N ARG A 94 -17.71 -2.02 -16.79
CA ARG A 94 -18.14 -1.08 -15.77
C ARG A 94 -19.04 -1.78 -14.76
N ARG A 95 -18.77 -1.58 -13.48
CA ARG A 95 -19.55 -2.14 -12.39
C ARG A 95 -20.51 -1.07 -11.86
N PRO A 96 -21.81 -1.38 -11.68
CA PRO A 96 -22.71 -0.46 -11.01
C PRO A 96 -22.28 -0.33 -9.55
N VAL A 97 -22.16 0.91 -9.09
CA VAL A 97 -21.79 1.24 -7.70
C VAL A 97 -22.68 2.37 -7.21
N ARG A 98 -22.65 2.66 -5.90
CA ARG A 98 -23.33 3.84 -5.34
C ARG A 98 -22.48 4.41 -4.21
N ILE A 99 -21.44 5.15 -4.57
CA ILE A 99 -20.43 5.63 -3.64
C ILE A 99 -20.58 7.15 -3.50
N PRO A 100 -20.89 7.69 -2.30
CA PRO A 100 -20.87 9.13 -2.10
C PRO A 100 -19.45 9.65 -2.31
N ALA A 101 -19.28 10.74 -3.03
CA ALA A 101 -17.99 11.31 -3.36
C ALA A 101 -18.07 12.84 -3.38
N ARG A 102 -16.92 13.51 -3.48
CA ARG A 102 -16.86 14.96 -3.71
C ARG A 102 -15.94 15.24 -4.88
N ILE A 103 -16.34 16.13 -5.78
CA ILE A 103 -15.51 16.59 -6.88
C ILE A 103 -15.03 17.99 -6.54
N SER A 104 -13.75 18.25 -6.74
CA SER A 104 -13.17 19.58 -6.55
C SER A 104 -12.31 19.98 -7.71
N ASP A 105 -12.13 21.29 -7.90
CA ASP A 105 -11.08 21.79 -8.80
C ASP A 105 -9.68 21.47 -8.22
N ARG A 106 -8.63 21.63 -9.03
CA ARG A 106 -7.25 21.35 -8.57
C ARG A 106 -6.81 22.21 -7.38
N ARG A 107 -7.40 23.40 -7.21
CA ARG A 107 -7.08 24.32 -6.11
C ARG A 107 -7.90 24.05 -4.85
N GLY A 108 -8.98 23.25 -4.94
CA GLY A 108 -9.88 22.94 -3.84
C GLY A 108 -10.84 24.07 -3.47
N GLY A 109 -10.96 25.11 -4.30
CA GLY A 109 -11.84 26.24 -4.06
C GLY A 109 -13.31 25.94 -4.33
N LEU A 110 -13.59 25.14 -5.37
CA LEU A 110 -14.94 24.66 -5.68
C LEU A 110 -15.04 23.19 -5.28
N VAL A 111 -16.06 22.83 -4.50
CA VAL A 111 -16.32 21.44 -4.11
C VAL A 111 -17.80 21.10 -4.28
N ILE A 112 -18.07 20.09 -5.09
CA ILE A 112 -19.41 19.63 -5.45
C ILE A 112 -19.64 18.23 -4.86
N PRO A 113 -20.65 18.02 -4.00
CA PRO A 113 -21.08 16.69 -3.60
C PRO A 113 -21.60 15.88 -4.80
N SER A 114 -21.20 14.63 -4.90
CA SER A 114 -21.53 13.75 -6.03
C SER A 114 -21.77 12.32 -5.59
N ILE A 115 -22.35 11.50 -6.47
CA ILE A 115 -22.46 10.06 -6.30
C ILE A 115 -21.78 9.37 -7.49
N ILE A 116 -20.84 8.47 -7.24
CA ILE A 116 -20.31 7.58 -8.27
C ILE A 116 -21.35 6.47 -8.49
N VAL A 117 -21.80 6.32 -9.74
CA VAL A 117 -22.89 5.38 -10.11
C VAL A 117 -22.40 4.18 -10.94
N ASP A 118 -21.27 4.31 -11.61
CA ASP A 118 -20.52 3.20 -12.16
C ASP A 118 -19.03 3.48 -12.13
N ALA A 119 -18.23 2.41 -12.05
CA ALA A 119 -16.77 2.48 -11.99
C ALA A 119 -16.13 1.41 -12.86
N SER A 120 -14.92 1.71 -13.34
CA SER A 120 -13.96 0.80 -13.94
C SER A 120 -12.55 1.23 -13.54
N LYS A 121 -11.54 0.46 -13.96
CA LYS A 121 -10.13 0.72 -13.66
C LYS A 121 -9.69 2.12 -14.08
N SER A 122 -10.09 2.55 -15.27
CA SER A 122 -9.67 3.83 -15.83
C SER A 122 -10.62 4.98 -15.56
N GLY A 123 -11.84 4.75 -15.08
CA GLY A 123 -12.85 5.81 -15.07
C GLY A 123 -14.09 5.50 -14.26
N CYS A 124 -14.93 6.51 -14.09
CA CYS A 124 -16.22 6.36 -13.42
C CYS A 124 -17.24 7.34 -14.00
N ARG A 125 -18.52 7.08 -13.78
CA ARG A 125 -19.60 8.05 -13.99
C ARG A 125 -20.04 8.61 -12.65
N VAL A 126 -20.16 9.93 -12.61
CA VAL A 126 -20.62 10.67 -11.44
C VAL A 126 -21.95 11.37 -11.73
N GLU A 127 -22.82 11.41 -10.73
CA GLU A 127 -24.04 12.20 -10.70
C GLU A 127 -23.87 13.33 -9.68
N ALA A 128 -24.14 14.57 -10.11
CA ALA A 128 -24.10 15.74 -9.25
C ALA A 128 -24.84 16.92 -9.89
N ARG A 129 -25.22 17.88 -9.05
CA ARG A 129 -25.70 19.19 -9.52
C ARG A 129 -24.51 20.07 -9.89
N ASP A 130 -24.72 21.02 -10.79
CA ASP A 130 -23.76 22.07 -11.12
C ASP A 130 -22.41 21.58 -11.67
N LEU A 131 -22.37 20.40 -12.31
CA LEU A 131 -21.19 19.84 -12.98
C LEU A 131 -20.64 20.72 -14.11
N ASP A 132 -21.44 21.65 -14.62
CA ASP A 132 -21.03 22.63 -15.62
C ASP A 132 -20.11 23.71 -15.03
N MET A 133 -20.10 23.90 -13.71
CA MET A 133 -19.28 24.90 -13.02
C MET A 133 -17.86 24.41 -12.71
N ILE A 134 -17.62 23.09 -12.75
CA ILE A 134 -16.32 22.51 -12.41
C ILE A 134 -15.43 22.39 -13.66
N PRO A 135 -14.14 22.77 -13.58
CA PRO A 135 -13.23 22.62 -14.71
C PRO A 135 -13.08 21.15 -15.13
N THR A 136 -12.50 20.94 -16.30
CA THR A 136 -12.22 19.58 -16.80
C THR A 136 -11.23 18.84 -15.91
N ASP A 137 -10.20 19.52 -15.42
CA ASP A 137 -9.23 18.97 -14.48
C ASP A 137 -9.76 19.03 -13.04
N ILE A 138 -9.92 17.86 -12.42
CA ILE A 138 -10.56 17.73 -11.12
C ILE A 138 -9.75 16.85 -10.15
N ARG A 139 -10.16 16.91 -8.89
CA ARG A 139 -9.81 15.96 -7.82
C ARG A 139 -11.08 15.30 -7.32
N LEU A 140 -11.12 13.98 -7.39
CA LEU A 140 -12.22 13.15 -6.90
C LEU A 140 -11.88 12.60 -5.51
N HIS A 141 -12.68 12.98 -4.52
CA HIS A 141 -12.56 12.52 -3.14
C HIS A 141 -13.50 11.34 -2.94
N ILE A 142 -12.93 10.16 -2.71
CA ILE A 142 -13.65 8.90 -2.49
C ILE A 142 -13.50 8.55 -1.00
N PRO A 143 -14.58 8.22 -0.28
CA PRO A 143 -14.50 7.79 1.11
C PRO A 143 -13.59 6.58 1.30
N GLY A 144 -12.76 6.62 2.33
CA GLY A 144 -11.77 5.57 2.61
C GLY A 144 -10.45 5.74 1.85
N LEU A 145 -10.39 6.58 0.82
CA LEU A 145 -9.12 7.04 0.26
C LEU A 145 -8.55 8.16 1.13
N ASP A 146 -7.29 8.02 1.50
CA ASP A 146 -6.48 8.99 2.23
C ASP A 146 -6.12 10.23 1.38
N MET A 147 -6.00 10.09 0.06
CA MET A 147 -5.79 11.21 -0.87
C MET A 147 -6.78 11.18 -2.03
N PRO A 148 -7.19 12.36 -2.55
CA PRO A 148 -8.05 12.42 -3.71
C PRO A 148 -7.37 11.88 -4.97
N VAL A 149 -8.17 11.29 -5.85
CA VAL A 149 -7.72 10.82 -7.17
C VAL A 149 -7.78 12.00 -8.14
N ASN A 150 -6.68 12.28 -8.84
CA ASN A 150 -6.72 13.23 -9.94
C ASN A 150 -7.59 12.67 -11.05
N GLY A 151 -8.42 13.50 -11.68
CA GLY A 151 -9.29 13.06 -12.75
C GLY A 151 -9.51 14.13 -13.81
N GLU A 152 -10.07 13.69 -14.93
CA GLU A 152 -10.42 14.54 -16.06
C GLU A 152 -11.85 14.28 -16.52
N ILE A 153 -12.69 15.31 -16.59
CA ILE A 153 -14.04 15.22 -17.13
C ILE A 153 -13.96 14.99 -18.65
N LYS A 154 -14.37 13.81 -19.13
CA LYS A 154 -14.35 13.47 -20.57
C LYS A 154 -15.61 13.88 -21.31
N TRP A 155 -16.74 13.93 -20.62
CA TRP A 155 -18.01 14.40 -21.15
C TRP A 155 -18.92 14.83 -20.01
N ARG A 156 -19.89 15.69 -20.32
CA ARG A 156 -20.94 16.16 -19.41
C ARG A 156 -22.31 15.96 -20.05
N GLN A 157 -23.30 15.68 -19.22
CA GLN A 157 -24.72 15.71 -19.53
C GLN A 157 -25.44 16.33 -18.32
N PRO A 158 -26.68 16.80 -18.47
CA PRO A 158 -27.44 17.34 -17.34
C PRO A 158 -27.46 16.36 -16.15
N GLY A 159 -26.87 16.78 -15.03
CA GLY A 159 -26.81 15.98 -13.80
C GLY A 159 -25.75 14.88 -13.75
N CYS A 160 -24.96 14.65 -14.80
CA CYS A 160 -23.92 13.60 -14.77
C CYS A 160 -22.70 13.90 -15.65
N ALA A 161 -21.57 13.27 -15.32
CA ALA A 161 -20.34 13.39 -16.08
C ALA A 161 -19.56 12.08 -16.10
N GLY A 162 -18.80 11.87 -17.17
CA GLY A 162 -17.80 10.80 -17.24
C GLY A 162 -16.44 11.32 -16.83
N VAL A 163 -15.79 10.62 -15.90
CA VAL A 163 -14.47 10.97 -15.37
C VAL A 163 -13.46 9.91 -15.78
N LEU A 164 -12.32 10.34 -16.32
CA LEU A 164 -11.10 9.53 -16.42
C LEU A 164 -10.32 9.66 -15.11
N LEU A 165 -9.98 8.54 -14.47
CA LEU A 165 -9.19 8.49 -13.25
C LEU A 165 -7.70 8.42 -13.61
N LEU A 166 -6.94 9.38 -13.10
CA LEU A 166 -5.50 9.53 -13.35
C LEU A 166 -4.70 8.99 -12.16
N TRP A 167 -4.78 7.68 -11.96
CA TRP A 167 -4.05 6.98 -10.90
C TRP A 167 -2.56 7.24 -10.96
N GLN A 168 -1.95 7.48 -9.79
CA GLN A 168 -0.51 7.67 -9.66
C GLN A 168 0.12 6.38 -9.14
N PHE A 169 0.61 5.55 -10.07
CA PHE A 169 1.26 4.30 -9.73
C PHE A 169 2.78 4.45 -9.56
N SER A 170 3.32 3.77 -8.54
CA SER A 170 4.74 3.62 -8.27
C SER A 170 5.42 2.85 -9.39
N ARG A 171 6.65 3.25 -9.72
CA ARG A 171 7.55 2.46 -10.57
C ARG A 171 8.36 1.49 -9.72
N GLN A 172 8.99 0.49 -10.35
CA GLN A 172 9.84 -0.46 -9.64
C GLN A 172 11.02 0.24 -8.90
N SER A 173 11.51 1.38 -9.40
CA SER A 173 12.52 2.20 -8.74
C SER A 173 12.04 2.78 -7.41
N ASP A 174 10.77 3.17 -7.34
CA ASP A 174 10.16 3.86 -6.20
C ASP A 174 10.05 2.90 -5.00
N LEU A 175 9.99 1.60 -5.26
CA LEU A 175 9.89 0.56 -4.23
C LEU A 175 11.24 0.15 -3.62
N LYS A 176 12.37 0.47 -4.27
CA LYS A 176 13.69 0.03 -3.81
C LYS A 176 14.08 0.61 -2.46
N SER A 177 13.72 1.86 -2.18
CA SER A 177 13.99 2.53 -0.90
C SER A 177 13.23 1.87 0.24
N ARG A 178 11.94 1.57 0.03
CA ARG A 178 11.08 1.00 1.08
C ARG A 178 11.42 -0.44 1.46
N VAL A 179 11.75 -1.28 0.49
CA VAL A 179 12.15 -2.67 0.79
C VAL A 179 13.47 -2.69 1.55
N ALA A 180 14.41 -1.78 1.23
CA ALA A 180 15.65 -1.66 1.99
C ALA A 180 15.40 -1.21 3.44
N ASP A 181 14.49 -0.25 3.67
CA ASP A 181 14.14 0.21 5.02
C ASP A 181 13.42 -0.89 5.84
N ALA A 182 12.55 -1.67 5.21
CA ALA A 182 11.87 -2.80 5.85
C ALA A 182 12.85 -3.95 6.18
N GLU A 183 13.87 -4.18 5.34
CA GLU A 183 14.95 -5.14 5.60
C GLU A 183 15.91 -4.63 6.70
N LEU A 184 16.22 -3.33 6.75
CA LEU A 184 17.10 -2.75 7.78
C LEU A 184 16.52 -2.82 9.20
N GLN A 185 15.19 -2.72 9.35
CA GLN A 185 14.52 -2.92 10.64
C GLN A 185 14.59 -4.38 11.15
N THR A 186 15.07 -5.33 10.34
CA THR A 186 15.25 -6.74 10.74
C THR A 186 16.65 -7.09 11.23
N GLY A 187 17.60 -6.13 11.27
CA GLY A 187 19.02 -6.39 11.56
C GLY A 187 19.49 -6.15 13.01
N GLU A 188 18.71 -5.51 13.88
CA GLU A 188 19.14 -5.17 15.25
C GLU A 188 18.35 -5.98 16.29
N GLY A 189 18.73 -7.25 16.48
CA GLY A 189 18.00 -8.12 17.40
C GLY A 189 18.67 -9.41 17.85
N GLU A 190 19.95 -9.65 17.60
CA GLU A 190 20.68 -10.75 18.24
C GLU A 190 22.16 -10.38 18.45
N GLU A 191 22.50 -9.83 19.62
CA GLU A 191 23.85 -9.98 20.15
C GLU A 191 23.83 -10.61 21.54
N ALA A 192 24.50 -11.77 21.61
CA ALA A 192 24.50 -12.72 22.68
C ALA A 192 25.11 -12.20 23.99
N GLN A 193 24.36 -12.27 25.09
CA GLN A 193 24.96 -12.33 26.43
C GLN A 193 25.40 -13.77 26.76
N LYS A 194 26.59 -14.16 26.30
CA LYS A 194 27.36 -15.26 26.92
C LYS A 194 28.38 -14.65 27.89
N GLY A 195 27.89 -14.27 29.08
CA GLY A 195 28.72 -13.89 30.21
C GLY A 195 29.49 -15.09 30.76
N LYS A 196 30.81 -15.10 30.53
CA LYS A 196 31.76 -16.11 31.00
C LYS A 196 31.76 -16.24 32.53
N ALA A 197 31.57 -17.45 33.02
CA ALA A 197 31.81 -17.84 34.41
C ALA A 197 33.29 -17.63 34.78
N ARG A 198 33.58 -16.70 35.70
CA ARG A 198 34.91 -16.50 36.29
C ARG A 198 35.06 -17.41 37.52
N LYS A 199 35.91 -18.43 37.37
CA LYS A 199 36.33 -19.37 38.41
C LYS A 199 37.27 -18.65 39.40
N ARG A 200 36.88 -18.61 40.69
CA ARG A 200 37.70 -18.13 41.80
C ARG A 200 38.84 -19.13 42.07
N ARG A 201 40.06 -18.64 42.26
CA ARG A 201 41.07 -19.29 43.11
C ARG A 201 41.78 -18.21 43.93
N ALA A 202 41.75 -18.43 45.23
CA ALA A 202 42.48 -17.70 46.26
C ALA A 202 43.83 -18.39 46.51
N ASP A 203 44.63 -17.71 47.35
CA ASP A 203 45.88 -18.11 48.01
C ASP A 203 47.16 -17.93 47.19
N ALA A 204 48.29 -17.46 47.72
CA ALA A 204 48.65 -16.87 49.01
C ALA A 204 50.14 -16.46 48.93
N PHE A 205 50.53 -15.41 49.69
CA PHE A 205 51.84 -15.18 50.31
C PHE A 205 53.12 -14.92 49.46
N GLY A 206 53.87 -13.86 49.82
CA GLY A 206 55.34 -13.94 49.86
C GLY A 206 56.19 -12.82 49.24
N THR A 207 56.22 -11.64 49.89
CA THR A 207 57.42 -10.82 50.22
C THR A 207 58.60 -10.53 49.24
N ARG A 208 58.83 -9.21 49.06
CA ARG A 208 60.10 -8.40 49.16
C ARG A 208 61.34 -8.65 48.24
N GLY A 209 61.54 -7.71 47.30
CA GLY A 209 62.78 -6.94 46.99
C GLY A 209 64.00 -7.65 46.36
N PRO A 210 65.12 -6.95 46.05
CA PRO A 210 65.27 -5.66 45.35
C PRO A 210 66.42 -5.65 44.28
N LYS A 211 66.64 -4.47 43.66
CA LYS A 211 67.91 -3.88 43.15
C LYS A 211 68.37 -4.04 41.67
N LYS A 212 68.49 -2.84 41.07
CA LYS A 212 69.65 -2.20 40.38
C LYS A 212 70.21 -2.81 39.09
N GLY A 213 70.44 -1.92 38.12
CA GLY A 213 71.65 -1.99 37.29
C GLY A 213 71.64 -1.14 36.02
N LYS A 214 72.18 0.07 36.15
CA LYS A 214 72.75 0.97 35.12
C LYS A 214 71.87 1.46 33.96
#